data_AF-A0A077ZUY5-F1
#
_entry.id   AF-A0A077ZUY5-F1
#
_cell.length_a   1.000
_cell.length_b   1.000
_cell.length_c   1.000
_cell.angle_alpha   90.00
_cell.angle_beta   90.00
_cell.angle_gamma   90.00
#
_symmetry.space_group_name_H-M   'P 1'
#
loop_
_entity.id
_entity.type
_entity.pdbx_description
1 polymer ?
#
loop_
_entity_poly.entity_id
_entity_poly.type
_entity_poly.pdbx_seq_one_letter_code
_entity_poly.pdbx_strand_id
1 'polypeptide(L)'
;MQSEQNSGQYPQFNQDQTTLDTSSLLFEVNCPPTNLVYIDKNTFIQQQQQPQQQESTQNLTLNQNLSRMEQGMNQKLRNIFKMGESSWSDFFAFEDGVISFSLKKMTIIFSILADLLFLMIAWMACSKGEVQCNNTTWPMISDILALRPYDRLFIFMTTIYTLGIMQINMRAWFKKVYGLIPNKSNDRILWIGLPACIALPLIGIFDEKAYRPIHYLAAGTFFSCFTLYGVWLSDAMYDNIENFPESDRNSIRILKRNVNGIFYSCILMILSTFTFGTNGRITPGLEWFTALYVINFYAIMAYTNPFYDSIHIPKKNEEEQAKAIQAAKIQIV
;
A
#
# COMPACT_ATOMS: atom_id res chain seq x y z
N MET A 1 -13.50 -61.82 -4.61
CA MET A 1 -13.85 -60.78 -5.61
C MET A 1 -12.56 -60.08 -6.00
N GLN A 2 -12.30 -60.01 -7.29
CA GLN A 2 -11.02 -59.68 -7.90
C GLN A 2 -10.62 -58.22 -7.65
N SER A 3 -9.36 -58.01 -7.27
CA SER A 3 -8.72 -56.70 -7.15
C SER A 3 -8.10 -56.30 -8.48
N GLU A 4 -8.67 -55.32 -9.18
CA GLU A 4 -8.04 -54.68 -10.32
C GLU A 4 -6.94 -53.72 -9.84
N GLN A 5 -5.68 -54.10 -10.09
CA GLN A 5 -4.54 -53.20 -10.03
C GLN A 5 -4.51 -52.36 -11.31
N ASN A 6 -4.83 -51.07 -11.18
CA ASN A 6 -4.65 -50.09 -12.25
C ASN A 6 -3.32 -49.38 -12.05
N SER A 7 -2.26 -49.88 -12.70
CA SER A 7 -0.95 -49.23 -12.74
C SER A 7 -0.95 -48.11 -13.79
N GLY A 8 -1.25 -46.90 -13.35
CA GLY A 8 -1.05 -45.68 -14.13
C GLY A 8 0.44 -45.39 -14.30
N GLN A 9 0.97 -45.67 -15.49
CA GLN A 9 2.28 -45.17 -15.94
C GLN A 9 2.19 -43.63 -16.11
N TYR A 10 3.03 -42.90 -15.38
CA TYR A 10 3.29 -41.50 -15.66
C TYR A 10 4.15 -41.37 -16.92
N PRO A 11 3.92 -40.37 -17.79
CA PRO A 11 4.80 -40.12 -18.93
C PRO A 11 6.17 -39.66 -18.41
N GLN A 12 7.24 -40.35 -18.85
CA GLN A 12 8.60 -39.89 -18.65
C GLN A 12 8.85 -38.62 -19.48
N PHE A 13 9.20 -37.54 -18.80
CA PHE A 13 9.75 -36.35 -19.45
C PHE A 13 11.21 -36.62 -19.81
N ASN A 14 11.51 -36.59 -21.11
CA ASN A 14 12.87 -36.55 -21.62
C ASN A 14 13.59 -35.32 -21.06
N GLN A 15 14.64 -35.56 -20.27
CA GLN A 15 15.63 -34.55 -19.92
C GLN A 15 16.60 -34.39 -21.10
N ASP A 16 16.19 -33.61 -22.09
CA ASP A 16 17.16 -33.07 -23.05
C ASP A 16 17.78 -31.81 -22.45
N GLN A 17 19.09 -31.90 -22.22
CA GLN A 17 19.97 -30.87 -21.73
C GLN A 17 20.00 -29.69 -22.72
N THR A 18 19.43 -28.55 -22.35
CA THR A 18 19.82 -27.26 -22.91
C THR A 18 20.59 -26.47 -21.85
N THR A 19 21.91 -26.50 -21.96
CA THR A 19 22.81 -25.58 -21.29
C THR A 19 22.53 -24.16 -21.79
N LEU A 20 21.92 -23.33 -20.94
CA LEU A 20 21.77 -21.90 -21.21
C LEU A 20 23.05 -21.17 -20.77
N ASP A 21 23.78 -20.66 -21.75
CA ASP A 21 24.91 -19.75 -21.58
C ASP A 21 24.43 -18.45 -20.90
N THR A 22 24.92 -18.18 -19.68
CA THR A 22 24.58 -16.99 -18.89
C THR A 22 25.63 -15.88 -18.98
N SER A 23 26.46 -15.86 -20.03
CA SER A 23 27.61 -14.95 -20.13
C SER A 23 27.37 -13.62 -20.88
N SER A 24 26.13 -13.16 -21.08
CA SER A 24 25.89 -11.95 -21.91
C SER A 24 24.80 -10.99 -21.42
N LEU A 25 24.76 -10.70 -20.11
CA LEU A 25 24.02 -9.54 -19.59
C LEU A 25 24.84 -8.79 -18.53
N LEU A 26 25.98 -8.24 -18.95
CA LEU A 26 26.61 -7.10 -18.28
C LEU A 26 26.09 -5.82 -18.95
N PHE A 27 25.12 -5.18 -18.32
CA PHE A 27 24.84 -3.77 -18.60
C PHE A 27 25.92 -2.93 -17.91
N GLU A 28 26.92 -2.50 -18.67
CA GLU A 28 27.78 -1.37 -18.29
C GLU A 28 26.92 -0.10 -18.29
N VAL A 29 26.49 0.32 -17.11
CA VAL A 29 26.00 1.69 -16.89
C VAL A 29 27.22 2.58 -16.69
N ASN A 30 27.66 3.23 -17.77
CA ASN A 30 28.63 4.31 -17.72
C ASN A 30 28.00 5.53 -17.03
N CYS A 31 28.29 5.70 -15.73
CA CYS A 31 28.07 6.97 -15.04
C CYS A 31 29.25 7.91 -15.34
N PRO A 32 29.01 9.18 -15.74
CA PRO A 32 30.08 10.17 -15.85
C PRO A 32 30.66 10.50 -14.47
N PRO A 33 31.97 10.80 -14.36
CA PRO A 33 32.60 11.09 -13.09
C PRO A 33 32.08 12.41 -12.51
N THR A 34 31.48 12.32 -11.33
CA THR A 34 31.15 13.46 -10.49
C THR A 34 32.45 14.04 -9.95
N ASN A 35 32.86 15.20 -10.47
CA ASN A 35 33.94 15.99 -9.89
C ASN A 35 33.53 16.42 -8.47
N LEU A 36 34.10 15.76 -7.47
CA LEU A 36 34.08 16.20 -6.09
C LEU A 36 34.95 17.45 -5.97
N VAL A 37 34.32 18.61 -5.98
CA VAL A 37 34.97 19.87 -5.57
C VAL A 37 35.10 19.84 -4.06
N TYR A 38 36.29 19.49 -3.59
CA TYR A 38 36.74 19.76 -2.22
C TYR A 38 36.87 21.28 -2.06
N ILE A 39 35.97 21.90 -1.28
CA ILE A 39 36.13 23.29 -0.87
C ILE A 39 37.07 23.29 0.33
N ASP A 40 38.34 23.58 0.05
CA ASP A 40 39.36 23.82 1.05
C ASP A 40 39.05 25.12 1.81
N LYS A 41 38.88 25.00 3.13
CA LYS A 41 38.79 26.14 4.04
C LYS A 41 40.21 26.43 4.51
N ASN A 42 40.94 27.27 3.78
CA ASN A 42 41.97 28.17 4.31
C ASN A 42 42.73 28.85 3.17
N THR A 43 42.34 30.07 2.76
CA THR A 43 43.34 31.04 2.30
C THR A 43 42.85 32.47 2.53
N PHE A 44 43.71 33.24 3.19
CA PHE A 44 43.56 34.62 3.58
C PHE A 44 44.29 35.51 2.54
N ILE A 45 43.90 36.80 2.48
CA ILE A 45 44.55 37.99 1.86
C ILE A 45 44.52 38.14 0.31
N GLN A 46 43.82 39.15 -0.24
CA GLN A 46 44.32 40.52 -0.45
C GLN A 46 43.28 41.44 -1.11
N GLN A 47 43.44 42.72 -0.79
CA GLN A 47 42.68 43.89 -1.22
C GLN A 47 42.57 44.05 -2.73
N GLN A 48 41.39 44.44 -3.20
CA GLN A 48 41.30 45.48 -4.24
C GLN A 48 40.01 46.28 -4.05
N GLN A 49 40.18 47.55 -3.68
CA GLN A 49 39.16 48.57 -3.81
C GLN A 49 38.95 48.86 -5.30
N GLN A 50 37.72 48.73 -5.78
CA GLN A 50 37.23 49.49 -6.93
C GLN A 50 35.84 50.03 -6.61
N PRO A 51 35.59 51.33 -6.87
CA PRO A 51 34.26 51.91 -6.74
C PRO A 51 33.52 51.81 -8.08
N GLN A 52 32.46 51.01 -8.14
CA GLN A 52 31.40 51.21 -9.13
C GLN A 52 30.04 51.01 -8.44
N GLN A 53 29.58 52.09 -7.82
CA GLN A 53 28.16 52.33 -7.62
C GLN A 53 27.53 52.75 -8.96
N GLN A 54 26.23 52.43 -9.09
CA GLN A 54 25.27 52.88 -10.09
C GLN A 54 25.11 52.04 -11.37
N GLU A 55 24.64 50.79 -11.22
CA GLU A 55 23.78 50.17 -12.26
C GLU A 55 22.81 49.09 -11.74
N SER A 56 22.71 48.88 -10.42
CA SER A 56 21.93 47.77 -9.82
C SER A 56 20.44 48.06 -9.57
N THR A 57 19.97 49.29 -9.77
CA THR A 57 18.59 49.67 -9.39
C THR A 57 17.55 49.41 -10.49
N GLN A 58 17.96 49.31 -11.77
CA GLN A 58 17.03 49.04 -12.89
C GLN A 58 16.75 47.54 -13.09
N ASN A 59 17.71 46.66 -12.81
CA ASN A 59 17.49 45.20 -12.95
C ASN A 59 16.61 44.59 -11.84
N LEU A 60 16.57 45.22 -10.65
CA LEU A 60 15.71 44.76 -9.57
C LEU A 60 14.21 45.06 -9.82
N THR A 61 13.91 46.19 -10.47
CA THR A 61 12.55 46.62 -10.80
C THR A 61 11.96 45.83 -11.96
N LEU A 62 12.78 45.44 -12.94
CA LEU A 62 12.32 44.59 -14.05
C LEU A 62 11.94 43.18 -13.59
N ASN A 63 12.74 42.55 -12.72
CA ASN A 63 12.46 41.22 -12.17
C ASN A 63 11.24 41.20 -11.23
N GLN A 64 10.99 42.29 -10.50
CA GLN A 64 9.77 42.45 -9.69
C GLN A 64 8.51 42.64 -10.55
N ASN A 65 8.62 43.30 -11.71
CA ASN A 65 7.50 43.48 -12.62
C ASN A 65 7.18 42.21 -13.43
N LEU A 66 8.20 41.42 -13.79
CA LEU A 66 8.01 40.13 -14.46
C LEU A 66 7.30 39.12 -13.54
N SER A 67 7.75 39.02 -12.29
CA SER A 67 7.13 38.14 -11.29
C SER A 67 5.69 38.57 -10.95
N ARG A 68 5.38 39.87 -10.92
CA ARG A 68 4.00 40.37 -10.78
C ARG A 68 3.12 40.05 -12.00
N MET A 69 3.66 40.13 -13.21
CA MET A 69 2.91 39.75 -14.42
C MET A 69 2.66 38.25 -14.49
N GLU A 70 3.62 37.39 -14.15
CA GLU A 70 3.41 35.93 -14.06
C GLU A 70 2.39 35.57 -12.98
N GLN A 71 2.42 36.23 -11.82
CA GLN A 71 1.43 36.01 -10.76
C GLN A 71 0.03 36.44 -11.19
N GLY A 72 -0.10 37.61 -11.85
CA GLY A 72 -1.37 38.12 -12.35
C GLY A 72 -1.96 37.27 -13.47
N MET A 73 -1.12 36.75 -14.38
CA MET A 73 -1.56 35.88 -15.48
C MET A 73 -1.99 34.51 -14.97
N ASN A 74 -1.26 33.92 -14.01
CA ASN A 74 -1.65 32.68 -13.34
C ASN A 74 -2.93 32.80 -12.51
N GLN A 75 -3.18 33.97 -11.89
CA GLN A 75 -4.46 34.23 -11.21
C GLN A 75 -5.62 34.37 -12.20
N LYS A 76 -5.39 35.04 -13.33
CA LYS A 76 -6.43 35.23 -14.35
C LYS A 76 -6.79 33.92 -15.04
N LEU A 77 -5.82 33.06 -15.32
CA LEU A 77 -6.03 31.69 -15.82
C LEU A 77 -6.77 30.81 -14.80
N ARG A 78 -6.41 30.87 -13.51
CA ARG A 78 -7.15 30.17 -12.44
C ARG A 78 -8.60 30.61 -12.32
N ASN A 79 -8.88 31.90 -12.52
CA ASN A 79 -10.25 32.43 -12.45
C ASN A 79 -11.09 32.09 -13.69
N ILE A 80 -10.48 31.89 -14.85
CA ILE A 80 -11.19 31.48 -16.09
C ILE A 80 -11.59 30.00 -16.03
N PHE A 81 -10.84 29.16 -15.31
CA PHE A 81 -11.17 27.75 -15.05
C PHE A 81 -11.72 27.52 -13.64
N LYS A 82 -12.62 28.38 -13.14
CA LYS A 82 -13.53 27.97 -12.05
C LYS A 82 -14.54 26.96 -12.60
N MET A 83 -14.05 25.77 -12.96
CA MET A 83 -14.89 24.58 -13.06
C MET A 83 -15.56 24.43 -11.70
N GLY A 84 -16.89 24.37 -11.68
CA GLY A 84 -17.63 24.08 -10.46
C GLY A 84 -17.00 22.86 -9.78
N GLU A 85 -16.85 22.92 -8.45
CA GLU A 85 -16.26 21.83 -7.70
C GLU A 85 -17.04 20.55 -8.01
N SER A 86 -16.40 19.64 -8.74
CA SER A 86 -16.95 18.33 -9.04
C SER A 86 -17.14 17.59 -7.72
N SER A 87 -18.24 16.85 -7.57
CA SER A 87 -18.42 15.92 -6.45
C SER A 87 -17.33 14.84 -6.38
N TRP A 88 -16.50 14.73 -7.43
CA TRP A 88 -15.35 13.85 -7.53
C TRP A 88 -14.00 14.53 -7.25
N SER A 89 -13.97 15.81 -6.85
CA SER A 89 -12.72 16.53 -6.62
C SER A 89 -11.86 15.96 -5.48
N ASP A 90 -12.49 15.19 -4.58
CA ASP A 90 -11.81 14.47 -3.50
C ASP A 90 -11.31 13.08 -3.95
N PHE A 91 -11.80 12.59 -5.09
CA PHE A 91 -11.43 11.30 -5.65
C PHE A 91 -10.27 11.41 -6.63
N PHE A 92 -10.21 12.48 -7.40
CA PHE A 92 -9.08 12.78 -8.28
C PHE A 92 -8.68 14.27 -8.29
N ALA A 93 -7.39 14.56 -8.42
CA ALA A 93 -6.90 15.87 -8.85
C ALA A 93 -6.27 15.78 -10.24
N PHE A 94 -6.54 16.82 -11.04
CA PHE A 94 -5.79 17.11 -12.25
C PHE A 94 -4.74 18.16 -11.92
N GLU A 95 -3.48 17.74 -11.80
CA GLU A 95 -2.33 18.65 -11.70
C GLU A 95 -1.39 18.34 -12.88
N ASP A 96 -1.11 19.35 -13.70
CA ASP A 96 -0.09 19.29 -14.77
C ASP A 96 -0.19 18.09 -15.73
N GLY A 97 -1.42 17.65 -16.04
CA GLY A 97 -1.68 16.51 -16.92
C GLY A 97 -1.54 15.14 -16.25
N VAL A 98 -1.32 15.09 -14.94
CA VAL A 98 -1.33 13.87 -14.12
C VAL A 98 -2.67 13.75 -13.40
N ILE A 99 -3.32 12.59 -13.54
CA ILE A 99 -4.50 12.22 -12.77
C ILE A 99 -4.02 11.55 -11.49
N SER A 100 -4.13 12.24 -10.36
CA SER A 100 -3.90 11.64 -9.04
C SER A 100 -5.21 11.09 -8.51
N PHE A 101 -5.20 9.88 -7.94
CA PHE A 101 -6.36 9.28 -7.28
C PHE A 101 -6.15 9.26 -5.77
N SER A 102 -7.22 9.51 -5.00
CA SER A 102 -7.16 9.32 -3.55
C SER A 102 -6.96 7.83 -3.23
N LEU A 103 -5.78 7.50 -2.71
CA LEU A 103 -5.45 6.16 -2.23
C LEU A 103 -6.47 5.67 -1.19
N LYS A 104 -6.94 6.58 -0.33
CA LYS A 104 -7.95 6.29 0.69
C LYS A 104 -9.24 5.78 0.06
N LYS A 105 -9.78 6.53 -0.91
CA LYS A 105 -11.02 6.18 -1.59
C LYS A 105 -10.87 4.89 -2.39
N MET A 106 -9.76 4.72 -3.10
CA MET A 106 -9.49 3.48 -3.82
C MET A 106 -9.45 2.28 -2.89
N THR A 107 -8.70 2.34 -1.78
CA THR A 107 -8.64 1.25 -0.81
C THR A 107 -10.03 0.89 -0.30
N ILE A 108 -10.83 1.89 0.11
CA ILE A 108 -12.18 1.64 0.64
C ILE A 108 -13.08 1.00 -0.41
N ILE A 109 -13.10 1.53 -1.64
CA ILE A 109 -13.95 1.02 -2.73
C ILE A 109 -13.55 -0.42 -3.07
N PHE A 110 -12.26 -0.70 -3.23
CA PHE A 110 -11.80 -2.04 -3.57
C PHE A 110 -12.00 -3.04 -2.44
N SER A 111 -11.85 -2.65 -1.17
CA SER A 111 -12.16 -3.53 -0.04
C SER A 111 -13.66 -3.87 0.02
N ILE A 112 -14.55 -2.87 -0.13
CA ILE A 112 -16.01 -3.12 -0.17
C ILE A 112 -16.37 -4.02 -1.36
N LEU A 113 -15.79 -3.75 -2.53
CA LEU A 113 -16.03 -4.56 -3.73
C LEU A 113 -15.55 -6.01 -3.52
N ALA A 114 -14.40 -6.21 -2.88
CA ALA A 114 -13.89 -7.53 -2.53
C ALA A 114 -14.85 -8.27 -1.58
N ASP A 115 -15.34 -7.62 -0.52
CA ASP A 115 -16.29 -8.21 0.42
C ASP A 115 -17.59 -8.64 -0.27
N LEU A 116 -18.18 -7.75 -1.07
CA LEU A 116 -19.40 -8.05 -1.82
C LEU A 116 -19.19 -9.23 -2.76
N LEU A 117 -18.02 -9.31 -3.38
CA LEU A 117 -17.68 -10.42 -4.27
C LEU A 117 -17.52 -11.73 -3.50
N PHE A 118 -16.85 -11.74 -2.36
CA PHE A 118 -16.73 -12.95 -1.53
C PHE A 118 -18.10 -13.44 -1.04
N LEU A 119 -18.97 -12.54 -0.60
CA LEU A 119 -20.34 -12.88 -0.20
C LEU A 119 -21.15 -13.41 -1.39
N MET A 120 -21.01 -12.79 -2.57
CA MET A 120 -21.69 -13.23 -3.79
C MET A 120 -21.22 -14.63 -4.21
N ILE A 121 -19.90 -14.90 -4.19
CA ILE A 121 -19.34 -16.21 -4.52
C ILE A 121 -19.85 -17.28 -3.54
N ALA A 122 -19.85 -16.99 -2.23
CA ALA A 122 -20.38 -17.90 -1.23
C ALA A 122 -21.87 -18.19 -1.47
N TRP A 123 -22.66 -17.15 -1.69
CA TRP A 123 -24.09 -17.28 -2.01
C TRP A 123 -24.30 -18.16 -3.26
N MET A 124 -23.56 -17.91 -4.33
CA MET A 124 -23.65 -18.66 -5.58
C MET A 124 -23.29 -20.14 -5.36
N ALA A 125 -22.17 -20.43 -4.70
CA ALA A 125 -21.72 -21.79 -4.43
C ALA A 125 -22.73 -22.57 -3.58
N CYS A 126 -23.30 -21.93 -2.55
CA CYS A 126 -24.38 -22.50 -1.75
C CYS A 126 -25.65 -22.75 -2.57
N SER A 127 -26.09 -21.76 -3.36
CA SER A 127 -27.34 -21.84 -4.13
C SER A 127 -27.33 -22.92 -5.22
N LYS A 128 -26.15 -23.22 -5.77
CA LYS A 128 -25.95 -24.27 -6.77
C LYS A 128 -25.70 -25.65 -6.16
N GLY A 129 -25.56 -25.75 -4.84
CA GLY A 129 -25.22 -27.00 -4.15
C GLY A 129 -23.79 -27.48 -4.42
N GLU A 130 -22.89 -26.59 -4.86
CA GLU A 130 -21.47 -26.91 -5.07
C GLU A 130 -20.75 -27.15 -3.73
N VAL A 131 -21.27 -26.53 -2.66
CA VAL A 131 -20.83 -26.70 -1.27
C VAL A 131 -22.05 -26.85 -0.35
N GLN A 132 -21.86 -27.52 0.78
CA GLN A 132 -22.93 -27.71 1.77
C GLN A 132 -23.04 -26.49 2.69
N CYS A 133 -24.15 -25.76 2.58
CA CYS A 133 -24.46 -24.63 3.45
C CYS A 133 -25.75 -24.90 4.21
N ASN A 134 -25.65 -25.26 5.49
CA ASN A 134 -26.82 -25.58 6.31
C ASN A 134 -26.65 -25.09 7.76
N ASN A 135 -27.64 -25.37 8.60
CA ASN A 135 -27.66 -24.98 10.02
C ASN A 135 -26.66 -25.73 10.92
N THR A 136 -25.83 -26.63 10.38
CA THR A 136 -24.84 -27.41 11.13
C THR A 136 -23.43 -27.36 10.53
N THR A 137 -23.31 -26.89 9.30
CA THR A 137 -22.11 -27.00 8.46
C THR A 137 -22.04 -25.75 7.60
N TRP A 138 -20.89 -25.09 7.59
CA TRP A 138 -20.61 -23.91 6.78
C TRP A 138 -19.31 -24.14 6.03
N PRO A 139 -19.23 -23.86 4.72
CA PRO A 139 -18.01 -24.12 3.96
C PRO A 139 -16.90 -23.14 4.35
N MET A 140 -15.67 -23.64 4.36
CA MET A 140 -14.49 -22.79 4.42
C MET A 140 -14.43 -21.87 3.20
N ILE A 141 -13.84 -20.69 3.34
CA ILE A 141 -13.65 -19.80 2.18
C ILE A 141 -12.71 -20.49 1.19
N SER A 142 -11.67 -21.19 1.67
CA SER A 142 -10.77 -22.02 0.87
C SER A 142 -11.50 -23.09 0.05
N ASP A 143 -12.49 -23.78 0.63
CA ASP A 143 -13.28 -24.80 -0.07
C ASP A 143 -14.02 -24.23 -1.29
N ILE A 144 -14.58 -23.01 -1.15
CA ILE A 144 -15.31 -22.34 -2.21
C ILE A 144 -14.34 -21.82 -3.28
N LEU A 145 -13.21 -21.25 -2.85
CA LEU A 145 -12.19 -20.71 -3.75
C LEU A 145 -11.49 -21.79 -4.58
N ALA A 146 -11.48 -23.03 -4.11
CA ALA A 146 -11.00 -24.19 -4.86
C ALA A 146 -11.91 -24.61 -6.03
N LEU A 147 -13.12 -24.06 -6.14
CA LEU A 147 -14.05 -24.37 -7.23
C LEU A 147 -13.80 -23.46 -8.44
N ARG A 148 -13.83 -24.05 -9.63
CA ARG A 148 -13.88 -23.28 -10.89
C ARG A 148 -15.30 -22.75 -11.09
N PRO A 149 -15.49 -21.46 -11.45
CA PRO A 149 -14.50 -20.46 -11.87
C PRO A 149 -14.01 -19.49 -10.77
N TYR A 150 -14.34 -19.74 -9.50
CA TYR A 150 -14.07 -18.81 -8.40
C TYR A 150 -12.58 -18.69 -8.09
N ASP A 151 -11.79 -19.74 -8.35
CA ASP A 151 -10.33 -19.73 -8.30
C ASP A 151 -9.71 -18.58 -9.12
N ARG A 152 -10.12 -18.44 -10.38
CA ARG A 152 -9.63 -17.41 -11.30
C ARG A 152 -10.01 -16.00 -10.85
N LEU A 153 -11.24 -15.87 -10.38
CA LEU A 153 -11.75 -14.60 -9.88
C LEU A 153 -10.98 -14.15 -8.63
N PHE A 154 -10.68 -15.10 -7.74
CA PHE A 154 -9.86 -14.84 -6.56
C PHE A 154 -8.43 -14.44 -6.90
N ILE A 155 -7.78 -15.10 -7.86
CA ILE A 155 -6.44 -14.72 -8.33
C ILE A 155 -6.43 -13.29 -8.87
N PHE A 156 -7.40 -12.93 -9.70
CA PHE A 156 -7.51 -11.59 -10.25
C PHE A 156 -7.68 -10.54 -9.15
N MET A 157 -8.60 -10.80 -8.21
CA MET A 157 -8.89 -9.89 -7.11
C MET A 157 -7.73 -9.74 -6.13
N THR A 158 -7.09 -10.84 -5.75
CA THR A 158 -5.92 -10.80 -4.87
C THR A 158 -4.74 -10.09 -5.52
N THR A 159 -4.56 -10.24 -6.84
CA THR A 159 -3.54 -9.49 -7.58
C THR A 159 -3.82 -7.98 -7.57
N ILE A 160 -5.06 -7.57 -7.82
CA ILE A 160 -5.45 -6.15 -7.72
C ILE A 160 -5.28 -5.65 -6.30
N TYR A 161 -5.66 -6.43 -5.30
CA TYR A 161 -5.52 -6.07 -3.90
C TYR A 161 -4.05 -5.89 -3.50
N THR A 162 -3.16 -6.81 -3.88
CA THR A 162 -1.75 -6.69 -3.52
C THR A 162 -1.07 -5.52 -4.23
N LEU A 163 -1.32 -5.33 -5.52
CA LEU A 163 -0.70 -4.26 -6.30
C LEU A 163 -1.32 -2.89 -6.00
N GLY A 164 -2.65 -2.80 -5.97
CA GLY A 164 -3.39 -1.54 -5.86
C GLY A 164 -3.64 -1.08 -4.42
N ILE A 165 -3.65 -2.00 -3.45
CA ILE A 165 -3.88 -1.66 -2.04
C ILE A 165 -2.63 -1.93 -1.22
N MET A 166 -2.19 -3.19 -1.08
CA MET A 166 -1.15 -3.53 -0.11
C MET A 166 0.18 -2.81 -0.40
N GLN A 167 0.71 -2.94 -1.62
CA GLN A 167 2.02 -2.38 -1.97
C GLN A 167 2.04 -0.85 -1.88
N ILE A 168 1.00 -0.18 -2.39
CA ILE A 168 0.92 1.29 -2.34
C ILE A 168 0.86 1.76 -0.88
N ASN A 169 0.09 1.07 -0.04
CA ASN A 169 0.02 1.39 1.38
C ASN A 169 1.32 1.12 2.14
N MET A 170 1.99 0.02 1.87
CA MET A 170 3.31 -0.26 2.46
C MET A 170 4.30 0.86 2.15
N ARG A 171 4.31 1.37 0.90
CA ARG A 171 5.15 2.50 0.50
C ARG A 171 4.73 3.81 1.18
N ALA A 172 3.43 4.08 1.28
CA ALA A 172 2.93 5.27 1.96
C ALA A 172 3.32 5.28 3.44
N TRP A 173 3.18 4.15 4.13
CA TRP A 173 3.61 3.99 5.53
C TRP A 173 5.11 4.13 5.70
N PHE A 174 5.90 3.50 4.82
CA PHE A 174 7.36 3.64 4.83
C PHE A 174 7.79 5.11 4.75
N LYS A 175 7.17 5.88 3.84
CA LYS A 175 7.42 7.33 3.71
C LYS A 175 6.96 8.09 4.94
N LYS A 176 5.79 7.76 5.50
CA LYS A 176 5.21 8.46 6.66
C LYS A 176 6.09 8.35 7.91
N VAL A 177 6.66 7.19 8.18
CA VAL A 177 7.47 6.97 9.39
C VAL A 177 8.95 7.32 9.18
N TYR A 178 9.34 7.71 7.97
CA TYR A 178 10.72 8.06 7.64
C TYR A 178 11.20 9.25 8.48
N GLY A 179 12.32 9.08 9.19
CA GLY A 179 12.86 10.09 10.11
C GLY A 179 12.12 10.22 11.45
N LEU A 180 10.94 9.58 11.61
CA LEU A 180 10.21 9.50 12.88
C LEU A 180 10.56 8.25 13.70
N ILE A 181 10.96 7.18 13.00
CA ILE A 181 11.50 5.94 13.57
C ILE A 181 12.89 5.67 12.98
N PRO A 182 13.73 4.84 13.63
CA PRO A 182 15.04 4.46 13.07
C PRO A 182 14.92 3.83 11.67
N ASN A 183 15.67 4.33 10.69
CA ASN A 183 15.58 3.88 9.29
C ASN A 183 15.75 2.36 9.14
N LYS A 184 16.71 1.76 9.86
CA LYS A 184 16.91 0.31 9.86
C LYS A 184 15.66 -0.47 10.28
N SER A 185 14.88 0.05 11.23
CA SER A 185 13.60 -0.54 11.64
C SER A 185 12.54 -0.39 10.55
N ASN A 186 12.47 0.78 9.92
CA ASN A 186 11.55 1.04 8.80
C ASN A 186 11.82 0.11 7.60
N ASP A 187 13.10 -0.03 7.21
CA ASP A 187 13.53 -0.93 6.14
C ASP A 187 13.14 -2.37 6.45
N ARG A 188 13.42 -2.83 7.68
CA ARG A 188 13.06 -4.18 8.12
C ARG A 188 11.55 -4.43 8.06
N ILE A 189 10.74 -3.45 8.48
CA ILE A 189 9.27 -3.52 8.40
C ILE A 189 8.82 -3.66 6.93
N LEU A 190 9.38 -2.87 6.01
CA LEU A 190 9.05 -3.00 4.60
C LEU A 190 9.43 -4.39 4.05
N TRP A 191 10.66 -4.84 4.32
CA TRP A 191 11.17 -6.11 3.83
C TRP A 191 10.38 -7.32 4.34
N ILE A 192 9.86 -7.30 5.57
CA ILE A 192 9.02 -8.40 6.06
C ILE A 192 7.63 -8.41 5.40
N GLY A 193 7.11 -7.24 4.99
CA GLY A 193 5.82 -7.12 4.32
C GLY A 193 5.82 -7.54 2.85
N LEU A 194 6.95 -7.34 2.14
CA LEU A 194 7.03 -7.60 0.70
C LEU A 194 6.68 -9.05 0.29
N PRO A 195 7.16 -10.11 0.98
CA PRO A 195 6.77 -11.48 0.66
C PRO A 195 5.26 -11.72 0.72
N ALA A 196 4.52 -11.03 1.60
CA ALA A 196 3.06 -11.17 1.67
C ALA A 196 2.37 -10.69 0.38
N CYS A 197 2.92 -9.68 -0.29
CA CYS A 197 2.37 -9.17 -1.55
C CYS A 197 2.49 -10.17 -2.71
N ILE A 198 3.49 -11.06 -2.65
CA ILE A 198 3.69 -12.13 -3.64
C ILE A 198 2.90 -13.37 -3.22
N ALA A 199 2.89 -13.69 -1.93
CA ALA A 199 2.27 -14.89 -1.41
C ALA A 199 0.75 -14.90 -1.58
N LEU A 200 0.06 -13.77 -1.41
CA LEU A 200 -1.42 -13.73 -1.47
C LEU A 200 -1.99 -14.20 -2.82
N PRO A 201 -1.54 -13.70 -3.99
CA PRO A 201 -1.99 -14.23 -5.27
C PRO A 201 -1.59 -15.70 -5.50
N LEU A 202 -0.44 -16.12 -4.97
CA LEU A 202 0.02 -17.51 -5.09
C LEU A 202 -0.90 -18.50 -4.35
N ILE A 203 -1.56 -18.09 -3.26
CA ILE A 203 -2.59 -18.90 -2.59
C ILE A 203 -3.71 -19.28 -3.56
N GLY A 204 -4.12 -18.34 -4.43
CA GLY A 204 -5.15 -18.59 -5.43
C GLY A 204 -4.66 -19.45 -6.60
N ILE A 205 -3.42 -19.24 -7.04
CA ILE A 205 -2.82 -19.97 -8.17
C ILE A 205 -2.61 -21.45 -7.82
N PHE A 206 -2.06 -21.70 -6.63
CA PHE A 206 -1.82 -23.04 -6.14
C PHE A 206 -3.02 -23.52 -5.34
N ASP A 207 -4.01 -24.06 -6.05
CA ASP A 207 -5.20 -24.65 -5.44
C ASP A 207 -4.86 -25.70 -4.37
N GLU A 208 -5.61 -25.70 -3.28
CA GLU A 208 -5.37 -26.58 -2.14
C GLU A 208 -5.49 -28.07 -2.52
N LYS A 209 -6.39 -28.42 -3.45
CA LYS A 209 -6.63 -29.82 -3.82
C LYS A 209 -5.51 -30.37 -4.70
N ALA A 210 -4.96 -29.56 -5.59
CA ALA A 210 -3.91 -29.99 -6.53
C ALA A 210 -2.47 -29.77 -6.01
N TYR A 211 -2.24 -28.68 -5.26
CA TYR A 211 -0.89 -28.22 -4.87
C TYR A 211 -0.78 -27.93 -3.37
N ARG A 212 -1.39 -28.78 -2.54
CA ARG A 212 -1.50 -28.60 -1.08
C ARG A 212 -0.23 -28.08 -0.37
N PRO A 213 0.98 -28.65 -0.56
CA PRO A 213 2.17 -28.16 0.14
C PRO A 213 2.54 -26.72 -0.24
N ILE A 214 2.41 -26.38 -1.53
CA ILE A 214 2.73 -25.03 -2.03
C ILE A 214 1.66 -24.04 -1.57
N HIS A 215 0.38 -24.45 -1.59
CA HIS A 215 -0.73 -23.66 -1.06
C HIS A 215 -0.49 -23.29 0.41
N TYR A 216 -0.22 -24.27 1.27
CA TYR A 216 0.03 -24.01 2.69
C TYR A 216 1.30 -23.21 2.93
N LEU A 217 2.35 -23.40 2.12
CA LEU A 217 3.55 -22.56 2.19
C LEU A 217 3.23 -21.09 1.83
N ALA A 218 2.46 -20.85 0.77
CA ALA A 218 2.03 -19.52 0.37
C ALA A 218 1.12 -18.88 1.41
N ALA A 219 0.12 -19.61 1.93
CA ALA A 219 -0.77 -19.14 2.98
C ALA A 219 0.00 -18.82 4.26
N GLY A 220 0.86 -19.73 4.71
CA GLY A 220 1.72 -19.53 5.88
C GLY A 220 2.64 -18.32 5.72
N THR A 221 3.24 -18.14 4.54
CA THR A 221 4.07 -16.97 4.23
C THR A 221 3.26 -15.69 4.29
N PHE A 222 2.09 -15.65 3.63
CA PHE A 222 1.22 -14.48 3.61
C PHE A 222 0.80 -14.06 5.03
N PHE A 223 0.15 -14.95 5.79
CA PHE A 223 -0.37 -14.61 7.10
C PHE A 223 0.76 -14.25 8.08
N SER A 224 1.89 -14.96 8.03
CA SER A 224 3.03 -14.66 8.92
C SER A 224 3.66 -13.30 8.59
N CYS A 225 4.03 -13.08 7.33
CA CYS A 225 4.67 -11.83 6.90
C CYS A 225 3.75 -10.63 7.06
N PHE A 226 2.46 -10.76 6.70
CA PHE A 226 1.49 -9.68 6.83
C PHE A 226 1.22 -9.31 8.30
N THR A 227 1.05 -10.31 9.16
CA THR A 227 0.84 -10.09 10.59
C THR A 227 2.07 -9.48 11.24
N LEU A 228 3.27 -10.00 10.96
CA LEU A 228 4.52 -9.44 11.48
C LEU A 228 4.74 -8.00 10.99
N TYR A 229 4.48 -7.72 9.72
CA TYR A 229 4.49 -6.37 9.17
C TYR A 229 3.57 -5.44 9.97
N GLY A 230 2.31 -5.83 10.16
CA GLY A 230 1.33 -5.04 10.92
C GLY A 230 1.77 -4.81 12.36
N VAL A 231 2.21 -5.86 13.06
CA VAL A 231 2.67 -5.81 14.45
C VAL A 231 3.85 -4.86 14.58
N TRP A 232 4.93 -5.08 13.84
CA TRP A 232 6.13 -4.26 13.93
C TRP A 232 5.90 -2.81 13.50
N LEU A 233 5.07 -2.56 12.47
CA LEU A 233 4.69 -1.21 12.09
C LEU A 233 3.93 -0.52 13.23
N SER A 234 2.90 -1.19 13.77
CA SER A 234 2.07 -0.62 14.83
C SER A 234 2.85 -0.36 16.12
N ASP A 235 3.76 -1.27 16.50
CA ASP A 235 4.65 -1.10 17.65
C ASP A 235 5.60 0.07 17.43
N ALA A 236 6.30 0.11 16.29
CA ALA A 236 7.23 1.20 15.99
C ALA A 236 6.54 2.57 16.01
N MET A 237 5.31 2.66 15.50
CA MET A 237 4.52 3.89 15.56
C MET A 237 4.05 4.24 16.97
N TYR A 238 3.62 3.24 17.74
CA TYR A 238 3.12 3.44 19.11
C TYR A 238 4.24 3.83 20.07
N ASP A 239 5.39 3.18 19.98
CA ASP A 239 6.56 3.48 20.82
C ASP A 239 7.14 4.87 20.53
N ASN A 240 6.94 5.38 19.31
CA ASN A 240 7.38 6.71 18.89
C ASN A 240 6.20 7.68 18.74
N ILE A 241 5.06 7.44 19.40
CA ILE A 241 3.82 8.21 19.22
C ILE A 241 3.99 9.71 19.49
N GLU A 242 4.95 10.07 20.35
CA GLU A 242 5.27 11.46 20.69
C GLU A 242 5.90 12.24 19.52
N ASN A 243 6.54 11.54 18.57
CA ASN A 243 7.12 12.14 17.36
C ASN A 243 6.06 12.48 16.29
N PHE A 244 4.81 12.03 16.48
CA PHE A 244 3.71 12.29 15.55
C PHE A 244 2.88 13.51 16.01
N PRO A 245 2.26 14.24 15.05
CA PRO A 245 1.29 15.29 15.36
C PRO A 245 0.19 14.78 16.29
N GLU A 246 -0.32 15.64 17.17
CA GLU A 246 -1.35 15.24 18.15
C GLU A 246 -2.61 14.66 17.48
N SER A 247 -2.97 15.18 16.31
CA SER A 247 -4.08 14.70 15.47
C SER A 247 -3.96 13.23 15.06
N ASP A 248 -2.75 12.67 15.02
CA ASP A 248 -2.48 11.30 14.58
C ASP A 248 -2.45 10.27 15.72
N ARG A 249 -2.32 10.73 16.96
CA ARG A 249 -2.08 9.84 18.10
C ARG A 249 -3.23 8.87 18.31
N ASN A 250 -4.47 9.33 18.17
CA ASN A 250 -5.64 8.45 18.29
C ASN A 250 -5.65 7.37 17.18
N SER A 251 -5.33 7.76 15.96
CA SER A 251 -5.23 6.87 14.80
C SER A 251 -4.19 5.77 15.00
N ILE A 252 -3.03 6.11 15.58
CA ILE A 252 -1.97 5.16 15.93
C ILE A 252 -2.44 4.15 16.99
N ARG A 253 -3.17 4.60 18.02
CA ARG A 253 -3.75 3.70 19.02
C ARG A 253 -4.77 2.74 18.40
N ILE A 254 -5.61 3.24 17.49
CA ILE A 254 -6.60 2.41 16.79
C ILE A 254 -5.90 1.41 15.86
N LEU A 255 -4.84 1.80 15.15
CA LEU A 255 -3.99 0.89 14.36
C LEU A 255 -3.49 -0.25 15.23
N LYS A 256 -2.89 0.06 16.39
CA LYS A 256 -2.34 -0.93 17.31
C LYS A 256 -3.40 -1.94 17.76
N ARG A 257 -4.59 -1.45 18.11
CA ARG A 257 -5.72 -2.32 18.49
C ARG A 257 -6.18 -3.23 17.35
N ASN A 258 -6.27 -2.70 16.13
CA ASN A 258 -6.69 -3.49 14.97
C ASN A 258 -5.66 -4.56 14.59
N VAL A 259 -4.38 -4.22 14.62
CA VAL A 259 -3.31 -5.19 14.38
C VAL A 259 -3.31 -6.30 15.41
N ASN A 260 -3.50 -5.98 16.69
CA ASN A 260 -3.66 -7.00 17.73
C ASN A 260 -4.89 -7.88 17.45
N GLY A 261 -5.98 -7.29 16.96
CA GLY A 261 -7.17 -8.04 16.51
C GLY A 261 -6.84 -9.05 15.42
N ILE A 262 -6.08 -8.66 14.40
CA ILE A 262 -5.63 -9.57 13.34
C ILE A 262 -4.74 -10.68 13.90
N PHE A 263 -3.77 -10.33 14.73
CA PHE A 263 -2.88 -11.30 15.38
C PHE A 263 -3.68 -12.36 16.17
N TYR A 264 -4.62 -11.92 17.00
CA TYR A 264 -5.48 -12.84 17.76
C TYR A 264 -6.39 -13.66 16.85
N SER A 265 -6.94 -13.07 15.78
CA SER A 265 -7.76 -13.82 14.80
C SER A 265 -6.98 -14.95 14.12
N CYS A 266 -5.71 -14.69 13.74
CA CYS A 266 -4.83 -15.70 13.16
C CYS A 266 -4.53 -16.83 14.16
N ILE A 267 -4.23 -16.49 15.42
CA ILE A 267 -4.00 -17.49 16.47
C ILE A 267 -5.27 -18.32 16.71
N LEU A 268 -6.44 -17.67 16.83
CA LEU A 268 -7.71 -18.36 17.04
C LEU A 268 -8.06 -19.28 15.88
N MET A 269 -7.79 -18.87 14.64
CA MET A 269 -7.96 -19.73 13.47
C MET A 269 -7.07 -20.97 13.57
N ILE A 270 -5.77 -20.81 13.87
CA ILE A 270 -4.84 -21.93 14.03
C ILE A 270 -5.30 -22.89 15.13
N LEU A 271 -5.59 -22.36 16.33
CA LEU A 271 -6.07 -23.15 17.46
C LEU A 271 -7.39 -23.86 17.15
N SER A 272 -8.29 -23.19 16.44
CA SER A 272 -9.57 -23.74 16.02
C SER A 272 -9.38 -24.93 15.08
N THR A 273 -8.50 -24.80 14.08
CA THR A 273 -8.17 -25.89 13.15
C THR A 273 -7.60 -27.11 13.88
N PHE A 274 -6.72 -26.91 14.87
CA PHE A 274 -6.15 -28.01 15.65
C PHE A 274 -7.16 -28.66 16.63
N THR A 275 -8.09 -27.88 17.17
CA THR A 275 -9.02 -28.36 18.21
C THR A 275 -10.29 -28.97 17.62
N PHE A 276 -10.86 -28.34 16.59
CA PHE A 276 -12.17 -28.67 16.03
C PHE A 276 -12.10 -29.27 14.61
N GLY A 277 -10.92 -29.28 13.99
CA GLY A 277 -10.75 -29.70 12.60
C GLY A 277 -11.38 -28.71 11.61
N THR A 278 -11.56 -29.14 10.36
CA THR A 278 -12.09 -28.27 9.28
C THR A 278 -13.59 -28.46 9.00
N ASN A 279 -14.19 -29.57 9.46
CA ASN A 279 -15.56 -29.97 9.10
C ASN A 279 -16.66 -29.38 10.00
N GLY A 280 -16.30 -28.50 10.94
CA GLY A 280 -17.23 -27.85 11.88
C GLY A 280 -17.78 -26.51 11.40
N ARG A 281 -18.46 -25.75 12.26
CA ARG A 281 -18.92 -24.37 11.93
C ARG A 281 -17.95 -23.29 12.42
N ILE A 282 -17.27 -23.58 13.53
CA ILE A 282 -16.42 -22.60 14.21
C ILE A 282 -15.21 -22.27 13.34
N THR A 283 -14.50 -23.29 12.84
CA THR A 283 -13.28 -23.11 12.04
C THR A 283 -13.57 -22.39 10.72
N PRO A 284 -14.58 -22.78 9.92
CA PRO A 284 -14.95 -22.02 8.73
C PRO A 284 -15.38 -20.59 9.06
N GLY A 285 -16.18 -20.39 10.13
CA GLY A 285 -16.58 -19.04 10.55
C GLY A 285 -15.40 -18.15 10.93
N LEU A 286 -14.38 -18.70 11.61
CA LEU A 286 -13.16 -17.98 11.97
C LEU A 286 -12.27 -17.71 10.76
N GLU A 287 -12.19 -18.63 9.81
CA GLU A 287 -11.46 -18.41 8.56
C GLU A 287 -12.11 -17.28 7.74
N TRP A 288 -13.44 -17.29 7.58
CA TRP A 288 -14.20 -16.20 6.96
C TRP A 288 -13.96 -14.86 7.67
N PHE A 289 -14.08 -14.84 9.00
CA PHE A 289 -13.82 -13.63 9.79
C PHE A 289 -12.40 -13.12 9.58
N THR A 290 -11.40 -14.01 9.64
CA THR A 290 -9.98 -13.65 9.49
C THR A 290 -9.69 -13.13 8.08
N ALA A 291 -10.21 -13.79 7.04
CA ALA A 291 -10.06 -13.38 5.65
C ALA A 291 -10.66 -11.98 5.43
N LEU A 292 -11.92 -11.77 5.82
CA LEU A 292 -12.59 -10.48 5.68
C LEU A 292 -11.89 -9.39 6.51
N TYR A 293 -11.43 -9.71 7.72
CA TYR A 293 -10.71 -8.75 8.54
C TYR A 293 -9.37 -8.34 7.91
N VAL A 294 -8.62 -9.28 7.34
CA VAL A 294 -7.35 -9.01 6.65
C VAL A 294 -7.56 -8.18 5.38
N ILE A 295 -8.58 -8.47 4.58
CA ILE A 295 -8.93 -7.71 3.36
C ILE A 295 -9.37 -6.28 3.69
N ASN A 296 -10.03 -6.09 4.84
CA ASN A 296 -10.47 -4.78 5.30
C ASN A 296 -9.43 -4.04 6.14
N PHE A 297 -8.29 -4.64 6.46
CA PHE A 297 -7.28 -4.03 7.32
C PHE A 297 -6.88 -2.64 6.81
N TYR A 298 -6.51 -2.55 5.54
CA TYR A 298 -6.08 -1.28 4.96
C TYR A 298 -7.22 -0.28 4.84
N ALA A 299 -8.47 -0.71 4.64
CA ALA A 299 -9.64 0.18 4.63
C ALA A 299 -9.91 0.76 6.03
N ILE A 300 -9.88 -0.06 7.07
CA ILE A 300 -9.99 0.39 8.47
C ILE A 300 -8.88 1.39 8.79
N MET A 301 -7.67 1.13 8.29
CA MET A 301 -6.53 2.04 8.41
C MET A 301 -6.72 3.33 7.62
N ALA A 302 -7.35 3.28 6.45
CA ALA A 302 -7.66 4.45 5.62
C ALA A 302 -8.68 5.37 6.29
N TYR A 303 -9.66 4.82 7.00
CA TYR A 303 -10.64 5.60 7.77
C TYR A 303 -10.01 6.32 8.96
N THR A 304 -9.02 5.69 9.58
CA THR A 304 -8.43 6.16 10.82
C THR A 304 -7.24 7.08 10.58
N ASN A 305 -6.55 7.00 9.45
CA ASN A 305 -5.39 7.84 9.15
C ASN A 305 -5.76 9.02 8.21
N PRO A 306 -5.69 10.28 8.68
CA PRO A 306 -5.98 11.45 7.84
C PRO A 306 -4.93 11.68 6.74
N PHE A 307 -3.71 11.12 6.88
CA PHE A 307 -2.61 11.27 5.91
C PHE A 307 -2.64 10.26 4.77
N TYR A 308 -3.67 9.43 4.70
CA TYR A 308 -3.87 8.47 3.62
C TYR A 308 -4.14 9.15 2.27
N ASP A 309 -4.36 10.47 2.28
CA ASP A 309 -4.48 11.34 1.11
C ASP A 309 -3.17 12.04 0.70
N SER A 310 -1.99 11.69 1.26
CA SER A 310 -0.72 12.43 1.06
C SER A 310 -0.08 12.39 -0.34
N ILE A 311 -0.82 11.97 -1.37
CA ILE A 311 -0.50 12.27 -2.79
C ILE A 311 -1.28 13.51 -3.26
N HIS A 312 -2.43 13.79 -2.66
CA HIS A 312 -3.11 15.07 -2.81
C HIS A 312 -2.41 16.11 -1.96
N ILE A 313 -1.91 17.16 -2.61
CA ILE A 313 -1.62 18.41 -1.92
C ILE A 313 -2.98 18.84 -1.34
N PRO A 314 -3.15 18.92 -0.01
CA PRO A 314 -4.39 19.44 0.54
C PRO A 314 -4.59 20.81 -0.10
N LYS A 315 -5.79 21.09 -0.64
CA LYS A 315 -6.16 22.45 -1.03
C LYS A 315 -5.78 23.30 0.17
N LYS A 316 -4.72 24.11 0.06
CA LYS A 316 -4.35 25.03 1.13
C LYS A 316 -5.62 25.80 1.40
N ASN A 317 -6.16 25.67 2.60
CA ASN A 317 -7.35 26.42 2.98
C ASN A 317 -7.01 27.87 2.66
N GLU A 318 -7.64 28.44 1.63
CA GLU A 318 -7.36 29.81 1.22
C GLU A 318 -7.59 30.75 2.40
N GLU A 319 -8.44 30.34 3.34
CA GLU A 319 -8.66 30.96 4.64
C GLU A 319 -7.45 30.88 5.61
N GLU A 320 -6.73 29.75 5.67
CA GLU A 320 -5.51 29.63 6.48
C GLU A 320 -4.34 30.37 5.85
N GLN A 321 -4.23 30.35 4.52
CA GLN A 321 -3.27 31.19 3.81
C GLN A 321 -3.62 32.67 3.96
N ALA A 322 -4.89 33.06 3.88
CA ALA A 322 -5.34 34.43 4.11
C ALA A 322 -5.05 34.87 5.54
N LYS A 323 -5.34 34.02 6.55
CA LYS A 323 -5.01 34.28 7.96
C LYS A 323 -3.51 34.41 8.19
N ALA A 324 -2.69 33.54 7.59
CA ALA A 324 -1.23 33.62 7.70
C ALA A 324 -0.67 34.88 7.02
N ILE A 325 -1.18 35.25 5.84
CA ILE A 325 -0.81 36.50 5.15
C ILE A 325 -1.26 37.73 5.95
N GLN A 326 -2.44 37.69 6.56
CA GLN A 326 -2.97 38.78 7.38
C GLN A 326 -2.17 38.92 8.69
N ALA A 327 -1.79 37.82 9.34
CA ALA A 327 -0.93 37.82 10.51
C ALA A 327 0.48 38.35 10.19
N ALA A 328 1.06 37.97 9.05
CA ALA A 328 2.36 38.47 8.61
C ALA A 328 2.33 39.98 8.29
N LYS A 329 1.22 40.51 7.75
CA LYS A 329 1.05 41.95 7.51
C LYS A 329 0.99 42.78 8.78
N ILE A 330 0.47 42.22 9.88
CA ILE A 330 0.34 42.92 11.17
C ILE A 330 1.71 43.08 11.86
N GLN A 331 2.69 42.21 11.59
CA GLN A 331 4.02 42.27 12.20
C GLN A 331 5.01 43.24 11.53
N ILE A 332 4.65 43.81 10.38
CA ILE A 332 5.52 44.72 9.59
C ILE A 332 5.18 46.21 9.83
N VAL A 333 4.12 46.48 10.62
CA VAL A 333 3.74 47.82 11.09
C VAL A 333 4.12 47.93 12.55
#